data_AF-A0A3N1QW38-F1
#
_entry.id   AF-A0A3N1QW38-F1
#
_cell.length_a   1.000
_cell.length_b   1.000
_cell.length_c   1.000
_cell.angle_alpha   90.00
_cell.angle_beta   90.00
_cell.angle_gamma   90.00
#
_symmetry.space_group_name_H-M   'P 1'
#
loop_
_entity.id
_entity.type
_entity.pdbx_description
1 polymer ?
#
loop_
_entity_poly.entity_id
_entity_poly.type
_entity_poly.pdbx_seq_one_letter_code
_entity_poly.pdbx_strand_id
1 'polypeptide(L)'
;MQWILGIALAAAVFVILKQWGALSAEKKKAATWKVILVVGGALLVFMVLTGRIHVLTAAVAAVIPLLRKLPALLKFAPEINRFMGSKQREDGHAQGNDHAGPGADLVGQMSEREACDILGVKAGCAEEDIVMAHRRLMQKLHPDRGGNDYLAAKLNEAKQVLLGKRHA
;
A
#
# COMPACT_ATOMS: atom_id res chain seq x y z
N MET A 1 -21.68 -44.35 9.28
CA MET A 1 -20.92 -43.72 8.16
C MET A 1 -20.20 -42.42 8.53
N GLN A 2 -20.71 -41.57 9.42
CA GLN A 2 -20.09 -40.27 9.77
C GLN A 2 -18.74 -40.35 10.51
N TRP A 3 -18.52 -41.41 11.31
CA TRP A 3 -17.30 -41.59 12.11
C TRP A 3 -16.06 -41.89 11.26
N ILE A 4 -16.23 -42.57 10.12
CA ILE A 4 -15.14 -42.89 9.18
C ILE A 4 -14.63 -41.60 8.50
N LEU A 5 -15.55 -40.69 8.18
CA LEU A 5 -15.23 -39.38 7.62
C LEU A 5 -14.48 -38.51 8.64
N GLY A 6 -14.87 -38.57 9.92
CA GLY A 6 -14.19 -37.86 11.01
C GLY A 6 -12.76 -38.34 11.24
N ILE A 7 -12.53 -39.66 11.21
CA ILE A 7 -11.20 -40.25 11.38
C ILE A 7 -10.29 -39.95 10.18
N ALA A 8 -10.83 -40.01 8.95
CA ALA A 8 -10.08 -39.64 7.75
C ALA A 8 -9.66 -38.16 7.75
N LEU A 9 -10.54 -37.28 8.23
CA LEU A 9 -10.26 -35.84 8.35
C LEU A 9 -9.21 -35.57 9.44
N ALA A 10 -9.30 -36.24 10.59
CA ALA A 10 -8.30 -36.14 11.66
C ALA A 10 -6.92 -36.62 11.20
N ALA A 11 -6.85 -37.72 10.45
CA ALA A 11 -5.60 -38.22 9.88
C ALA A 11 -4.99 -37.25 8.86
N ALA A 12 -5.81 -36.63 8.00
CA ALA A 12 -5.36 -35.62 7.05
C ALA A 12 -4.79 -34.37 7.76
N VAL A 13 -5.48 -33.88 8.80
CA VAL A 13 -5.01 -32.76 9.62
C VAL A 13 -3.68 -33.10 10.32
N PHE A 14 -3.56 -34.31 10.87
CA PHE A 14 -2.33 -34.76 11.53
C PHE A 14 -1.14 -34.82 10.56
N VAL A 15 -1.33 -35.32 9.35
CA VAL A 15 -0.28 -35.36 8.31
C VAL A 15 0.15 -33.95 7.91
N ILE A 16 -0.81 -33.04 7.72
CA ILE A 16 -0.54 -31.63 7.40
C ILE A 16 0.28 -30.97 8.53
N LEU A 17 -0.12 -31.15 9.79
CA LEU A 17 0.62 -30.61 10.95
C LEU A 17 2.03 -31.18 11.07
N LYS A 18 2.20 -32.49 10.87
CA LYS A 18 3.52 -33.14 10.87
C LYS A 18 4.42 -32.59 9.76
N GLN A 19 3.87 -32.30 8.59
CA GLN A 19 4.63 -31.78 7.45
C GLN A 19 5.11 -30.35 7.69
N TRP A 20 4.42 -29.54 8.51
CA TRP A 20 4.82 -28.16 8.84
C TRP A 20 6.09 -28.04 9.69
N GLY A 21 6.46 -29.09 10.43
CA GLY A 21 7.66 -29.13 11.26
C GLY A 21 8.98 -29.15 10.47
N ALA A 22 8.96 -29.59 9.22
CA ALA A 22 10.18 -29.89 8.45
C ALA A 22 10.53 -28.85 7.35
N LEU A 23 9.74 -27.78 7.17
CA LEU A 23 9.96 -26.81 6.07
C LEU A 23 10.72 -25.54 6.52
N SER A 24 11.53 -24.97 5.62
CA SER A 24 12.13 -23.63 5.78
C SER A 24 11.07 -22.52 5.62
N ALA A 25 11.23 -21.40 6.33
CA ALA A 25 10.26 -20.30 6.46
C ALA A 25 9.72 -19.75 5.12
N GLU A 26 10.51 -19.83 4.06
CA GLU A 26 10.13 -19.38 2.72
C GLU A 26 9.13 -20.33 2.04
N LYS A 27 9.36 -21.65 2.16
CA LYS A 27 8.44 -22.68 1.63
C LYS A 27 7.19 -22.83 2.49
N LYS A 28 7.27 -22.49 3.79
CA LYS A 28 6.10 -22.48 4.69
C LYS A 28 5.03 -21.53 4.18
N LYS A 29 5.37 -20.31 3.76
CA LYS A 29 4.37 -19.34 3.26
C LYS A 29 3.58 -19.88 2.06
N ALA A 30 4.28 -20.38 1.04
CA ALA A 30 3.63 -20.95 -0.15
C ALA A 30 2.80 -22.21 0.18
N ALA A 31 3.30 -23.06 1.09
CA ALA A 31 2.57 -24.23 1.56
C ALA A 31 1.31 -23.84 2.36
N THR A 32 1.36 -22.79 3.18
CA THR A 32 0.22 -22.29 3.95
C THR A 32 -0.91 -21.84 3.03
N TRP A 33 -0.61 -21.06 1.99
CA TRP A 33 -1.64 -20.63 1.02
C TRP A 33 -2.26 -21.82 0.27
N LYS A 34 -1.45 -22.82 -0.13
CA LYS A 34 -1.96 -24.05 -0.75
C LYS A 34 -2.86 -24.84 0.19
N VAL A 35 -2.46 -25.02 1.45
CA VAL A 35 -3.26 -25.72 2.47
C VAL A 35 -4.57 -24.98 2.73
N ILE A 36 -4.55 -23.65 2.89
CA ILE A 36 -5.76 -22.85 3.08
C ILE A 36 -6.71 -23.03 1.90
N LEU A 37 -6.22 -23.01 0.67
CA LEU A 37 -7.04 -23.18 -0.53
C LEU A 37 -7.65 -24.58 -0.58
N VAL A 38 -6.85 -25.63 -0.34
CA VAL A 38 -7.33 -27.03 -0.35
C VAL A 38 -8.35 -27.28 0.77
N VAL A 39 -8.08 -26.82 1.99
CA VAL A 39 -8.99 -26.98 3.14
C VAL A 39 -10.26 -26.17 2.94
N GLY A 40 -10.15 -24.93 2.46
CA GLY A 40 -11.30 -24.09 2.12
C GLY A 40 -12.18 -24.73 1.04
N GLY A 41 -11.57 -25.24 -0.03
CA GLY A 41 -12.28 -25.95 -1.10
C GLY A 41 -12.97 -27.22 -0.59
N ALA A 42 -12.31 -28.03 0.23
CA ALA A 42 -12.91 -29.21 0.83
C ALA A 42 -14.10 -28.86 1.74
N LEU A 43 -14.01 -27.76 2.51
CA LEU A 43 -15.10 -27.27 3.35
C LEU A 43 -16.30 -26.81 2.52
N LEU A 44 -16.06 -26.14 1.38
CA LEU A 44 -17.13 -25.76 0.46
C LEU A 44 -17.84 -26.99 -0.12
N VAL A 45 -17.09 -27.98 -0.59
CA VAL A 45 -17.65 -29.24 -1.11
C VAL A 45 -18.46 -29.96 -0.03
N PHE A 46 -17.96 -30.00 1.21
CA PHE A 46 -18.68 -30.55 2.35
C PHE A 46 -19.99 -29.79 2.65
N MET A 47 -19.99 -28.46 2.58
CA MET A 47 -21.21 -27.65 2.76
C MET A 47 -22.25 -27.92 1.68
N VAL A 48 -21.82 -28.16 0.44
CA VAL A 48 -22.71 -28.51 -0.67
C VAL A 48 -23.29 -29.91 -0.47
N LEU A 49 -22.45 -30.90 -0.14
CA LEU A 49 -22.89 -32.28 0.09
C LEU A 49 -23.83 -32.43 1.29
N THR A 50 -23.68 -31.59 2.32
CA THR A 50 -24.53 -31.62 3.52
C THR A 50 -25.83 -30.83 3.39
N GLY A 51 -26.12 -30.28 2.20
CA GLY A 51 -27.34 -29.51 1.94
C GLY A 51 -27.35 -28.10 2.56
N ARG A 52 -26.22 -27.62 3.08
CA ARG A 52 -26.07 -26.30 3.73
C ARG A 52 -25.74 -25.18 2.73
N ILE A 53 -26.21 -25.30 1.49
CA ILE A 53 -25.97 -24.33 0.40
C ILE A 53 -26.46 -22.93 0.80
N HIS A 54 -27.53 -22.82 1.60
CA HIS A 54 -28.07 -21.56 2.09
C HIS A 54 -27.07 -20.74 2.92
N VAL A 55 -26.16 -21.39 3.65
CA VAL A 55 -25.11 -20.70 4.42
C VAL A 55 -24.06 -20.11 3.47
N LEU A 56 -23.79 -20.79 2.36
CA LEU A 56 -22.95 -20.29 1.26
C LEU A 56 -23.60 -19.07 0.59
N THR A 57 -24.90 -19.14 0.31
CA THR A 57 -25.67 -18.01 -0.25
C THR A 57 -25.72 -16.83 0.70
N ALA A 58 -25.92 -17.06 2.00
CA ALA A 58 -25.90 -16.02 3.04
C ALA A 58 -24.51 -15.38 3.17
N ALA A 59 -23.44 -16.18 3.10
CA ALA A 59 -22.07 -15.67 3.11
C ALA A 59 -21.81 -14.76 1.91
N VAL A 60 -22.18 -15.18 0.70
CA VAL A 60 -22.05 -14.35 -0.51
C VAL A 60 -22.88 -13.07 -0.40
N ALA A 61 -24.13 -13.17 0.06
CA ALA A 61 -25.00 -12.01 0.26
C ALA A 61 -24.45 -11.02 1.29
N ALA A 62 -23.83 -11.51 2.37
CA ALA A 62 -23.20 -10.68 3.40
C ALA A 62 -21.92 -9.98 2.91
N VAL A 63 -21.20 -10.59 1.96
CA VAL A 63 -19.97 -10.01 1.38
C VAL A 63 -20.27 -8.80 0.49
N ILE A 64 -21.41 -8.78 -0.20
CA ILE A 64 -21.80 -7.68 -1.11
C ILE A 64 -21.83 -6.29 -0.43
N PRO A 65 -22.54 -6.07 0.69
CA PRO A 65 -22.54 -4.78 1.38
C PRO A 65 -21.18 -4.45 2.01
N LEU A 66 -20.41 -5.44 2.42
CA LEU A 66 -19.08 -5.25 2.99
C LEU A 66 -18.09 -4.75 1.92
N LEU A 67 -18.12 -5.32 0.71
CA LEU A 67 -17.34 -4.84 -0.44
C LEU A 67 -17.74 -3.42 -0.85
N ARG A 68 -19.04 -3.08 -0.79
CA ARG A 68 -19.52 -1.71 -1.03
C ARG A 68 -19.03 -0.70 0.02
N LYS A 69 -18.80 -1.13 1.26
CA LYS A 69 -18.26 -0.29 2.35
C LYS A 69 -16.73 -0.22 2.35
N LEU A 70 -16.05 -1.10 1.62
CA LEU A 70 -14.59 -1.15 1.51
C LEU A 70 -13.95 0.19 1.09
N PRO A 71 -14.40 0.91 0.03
CA PRO A 71 -13.83 2.22 -0.33
C PRO A 71 -14.07 3.30 0.73
N ALA A 72 -15.14 3.19 1.53
CA ALA A 72 -15.39 4.09 2.65
C ALA A 72 -14.44 3.80 3.82
N LEU A 73 -14.17 2.53 4.13
CA LEU A 73 -13.19 2.13 5.15
C LEU A 73 -11.75 2.50 4.76
N LEU A 74 -11.39 2.32 3.49
CA LEU A 74 -10.06 2.66 2.98
C LEU A 74 -9.79 4.18 3.01
N LYS A 75 -10.83 5.02 2.93
CA LYS A 75 -10.73 6.49 3.07
C LYS A 75 -10.42 6.97 4.50
N PHE A 76 -10.71 6.16 5.52
CA PHE A 76 -10.40 6.48 6.92
C PHE A 76 -8.98 6.06 7.34
N ALA A 77 -8.23 5.38 6.47
CA ALA A 77 -6.84 5.03 6.70
C ALA A 77 -5.92 5.97 5.88
N PRO A 78 -5.40 7.07 6.47
CA PRO A 78 -4.56 8.04 5.75
C PRO A 78 -3.21 7.47 5.25
N GLU A 79 -2.91 6.19 5.50
CA GLU A 79 -1.68 5.52 5.04
C GLU A 79 -1.86 4.58 3.83
N ILE A 80 -3.07 4.15 3.46
CA ILE A 80 -3.24 3.14 2.38
C ILE A 80 -2.97 3.75 0.99
N ASN A 81 -3.19 5.06 0.85
CA ASN A 81 -2.91 5.78 -0.39
C ASN A 81 -1.40 5.88 -0.70
N ARG A 82 -0.53 5.60 0.29
CA ARG A 82 0.93 5.62 0.13
C ARG A 82 1.48 4.35 -0.52
N PHE A 83 0.73 3.24 -0.49
CA PHE A 83 1.17 1.94 -1.01
C PHE A 83 0.46 1.54 -2.32
N MET A 84 -0.73 2.07 -2.60
CA MET A 84 -1.51 1.74 -3.80
C MET A 84 -1.39 2.79 -4.93
N GLY A 85 -0.78 3.94 -4.66
CA GLY A 85 -0.58 5.04 -5.62
C GLY A 85 0.57 4.84 -6.63
N SER A 86 1.25 3.69 -6.64
CA SER A 86 2.41 3.43 -7.51
C SER A 86 2.08 2.65 -8.78
N LYS A 87 0.81 2.33 -9.08
CA LYS A 87 0.48 1.45 -10.22
C LYS A 87 -0.67 1.92 -11.13
N GLN A 88 -0.96 3.22 -11.20
CA GLN A 88 -1.91 3.73 -12.20
C GLN A 88 -1.44 5.04 -12.82
N ARG A 89 -0.40 4.94 -13.65
CA ARG A 89 -0.04 5.91 -14.69
C ARG A 89 0.41 5.17 -15.95
N GLU A 90 -0.47 4.34 -16.49
CA GLU A 90 -0.46 3.96 -17.89
C GLU A 90 -1.91 4.02 -18.32
N ASP A 91 -2.27 5.12 -18.99
CA ASP A 91 -3.14 5.15 -20.16
C ASP A 91 -3.18 6.60 -20.67
N GLY A 92 -2.70 6.78 -21.89
CA GLY A 92 -2.45 8.06 -22.51
C GLY A 92 -3.69 8.72 -23.13
N HIS A 93 -3.40 9.93 -23.62
CA HIS A 93 -4.16 10.74 -24.57
C HIS A 93 -5.42 11.46 -24.06
N ALA A 94 -5.21 12.68 -23.58
CA ALA A 94 -6.13 13.78 -23.85
C ALA A 94 -5.33 15.04 -24.21
N GLN A 95 -5.56 15.46 -25.45
CA GLN A 95 -5.00 16.61 -26.16
C GLN A 95 -5.51 17.91 -25.53
N GLY A 96 -4.62 18.85 -25.25
CA GLY A 96 -4.95 20.19 -24.75
C GLY A 96 -3.69 21.07 -24.75
N ASN A 97 -3.74 22.10 -25.58
CA ASN A 97 -2.61 22.84 -26.15
C ASN A 97 -1.99 23.90 -25.20
N ASP A 98 -0.76 24.29 -25.54
CA ASP A 98 -0.07 25.55 -25.22
C ASP A 98 0.41 25.81 -23.77
N HIS A 99 1.72 25.67 -23.52
CA HIS A 99 2.68 26.80 -23.51
C HIS A 99 4.10 26.33 -23.13
N ALA A 100 5.08 26.90 -23.84
CA ALA A 100 6.49 26.59 -23.92
C ALA A 100 7.29 26.50 -22.59
N GLY A 101 8.24 25.55 -22.57
CA GLY A 101 9.43 25.54 -21.71
C GLY A 101 10.20 24.22 -21.85
N PRO A 102 11.42 24.19 -22.42
CA PRO A 102 12.20 22.98 -22.58
C PRO A 102 12.98 22.69 -21.29
N GLY A 103 12.45 21.76 -20.49
CA GLY A 103 13.17 21.15 -19.38
C GLY A 103 12.66 19.74 -19.25
N ALA A 104 13.44 18.78 -19.74
CA ALA A 104 13.20 17.38 -19.48
C ALA A 104 13.36 17.15 -17.97
N ASP A 105 12.25 17.23 -17.24
CA ASP A 105 12.18 16.86 -15.83
C ASP A 105 12.52 15.36 -15.75
N LEU A 106 13.77 15.11 -15.38
CA LEU A 106 14.30 13.81 -14.98
C LEU A 106 13.28 13.19 -14.02
N VAL A 107 12.69 12.05 -14.41
CA VAL A 107 11.51 11.36 -13.82
C VAL A 107 11.71 10.89 -12.36
N GLY A 108 12.67 11.44 -11.62
CA GLY A 108 12.89 11.20 -10.20
C GLY A 108 13.57 12.33 -9.44
N GLN A 109 13.66 13.55 -9.99
CA GLN A 109 14.22 14.71 -9.28
C GLN A 109 13.13 15.77 -9.07
N MET A 110 13.00 16.25 -7.83
CA MET A 110 12.01 17.27 -7.46
C MET A 110 12.22 18.55 -8.29
N SER A 111 11.13 19.02 -8.93
CA SER A 111 11.17 20.28 -9.69
C SER A 111 11.25 21.49 -8.76
N GLU A 112 11.76 22.62 -9.25
CA GLU A 112 11.85 23.86 -8.46
C GLU A 112 10.50 24.37 -7.97
N ARG A 113 9.46 24.24 -8.81
CA ARG A 113 8.10 24.62 -8.45
C ARG A 113 7.61 23.74 -7.30
N GLU A 114 7.82 22.43 -7.41
CA GLU A 114 7.48 21.49 -6.34
C GLU A 114 8.26 21.81 -5.05
N ALA A 115 9.54 22.16 -5.14
CA ALA A 115 10.35 22.54 -3.98
C ALA A 115 9.85 23.82 -3.31
N CYS A 116 9.42 24.82 -4.09
CA CYS A 116 8.78 26.04 -3.58
C CYS A 116 7.48 25.72 -2.84
N ASP A 117 6.65 24.86 -3.43
CA ASP A 117 5.36 24.44 -2.87
C ASP A 117 5.53 23.66 -1.56
N ILE A 118 6.52 22.77 -1.49
CA ILE A 118 6.82 21.97 -0.29
C ILE A 118 7.30 22.84 0.88
N LEU A 119 8.12 23.85 0.60
CA LEU A 119 8.59 24.78 1.62
C LEU A 119 7.61 25.94 1.89
N GLY A 120 6.57 26.10 1.07
CA GLY A 120 5.60 27.18 1.19
C GLY A 120 6.20 28.56 0.92
N VAL A 121 7.17 28.65 0.01
CA VAL A 121 7.88 29.88 -0.34
C VAL A 121 7.56 30.30 -1.77
N LYS A 122 7.64 31.60 -2.07
CA LYS A 122 7.46 32.11 -3.44
C LYS A 122 8.69 31.78 -4.29
N ALA A 123 8.46 31.56 -5.59
CA ALA A 123 9.54 31.46 -6.56
C ALA A 123 10.40 32.73 -6.52
N GLY A 124 11.72 32.55 -6.40
CA GLY A 124 12.67 33.67 -6.33
C GLY A 124 12.79 34.38 -4.97
N CYS A 125 12.30 33.80 -3.87
CA CYS A 125 12.51 34.33 -2.51
C CYS A 125 14.00 34.44 -2.11
N ALA A 126 14.32 35.10 -1.01
CA ALA A 126 15.72 35.16 -0.54
C ALA A 126 16.18 33.77 -0.05
N GLU A 127 17.50 33.52 -0.07
CA GLU A 127 18.07 32.29 0.48
C GLU A 127 17.72 32.13 1.98
N GLU A 128 17.75 33.24 2.70
CA GLU A 128 17.36 33.34 4.11
C GLU A 128 15.92 32.85 4.33
N ASP A 129 14.99 33.20 3.44
CA ASP A 129 13.59 32.77 3.52
C ASP A 129 13.44 31.25 3.36
N ILE A 130 14.20 30.66 2.44
CA ILE A 130 14.23 29.20 2.21
C ILE A 130 14.71 28.50 3.48
N VAL A 131 15.82 28.96 4.05
CA VAL A 131 16.41 28.37 5.26
C VAL A 131 15.49 28.52 6.46
N MET A 132 14.84 29.68 6.63
CA MET A 132 13.86 29.90 7.69
C MET A 132 12.62 29.01 7.53
N ALA A 133 12.07 28.89 6.33
CA ALA A 133 10.92 28.05 6.03
C ALA A 133 11.24 26.57 6.31
N HIS A 134 12.38 26.09 5.82
CA HIS A 134 12.88 24.74 6.09
C HIS A 134 13.03 24.49 7.59
N ARG A 135 13.69 25.38 8.34
CA ARG A 135 13.90 25.23 9.79
C ARG A 135 12.57 25.16 10.54
N ARG A 136 11.60 26.01 10.19
CA ARG A 136 10.26 26.01 10.81
C ARG A 136 9.51 24.70 10.56
N LEU A 137 9.56 24.17 9.34
CA LEU A 137 8.90 22.91 8.98
C LEU A 137 9.61 21.71 9.61
N MET A 138 10.94 21.71 9.61
CA MET A 138 11.74 20.62 10.18
C MET A 138 11.60 20.53 11.69
N GLN A 139 11.47 21.65 12.41
CA GLN A 139 11.18 21.65 13.85
C GLN A 139 9.87 20.93 14.21
N LYS A 140 8.89 20.94 13.31
CA LYS A 140 7.58 20.29 13.48
C LYS A 140 7.59 18.83 13.02
N LEU A 141 8.37 18.51 11.99
CA LEU A 141 8.34 17.22 11.31
C LEU A 141 9.58 16.34 11.59
N HIS A 142 10.44 16.76 12.53
CA HIS A 142 11.65 16.02 12.88
C HIS A 142 11.35 14.60 13.38
N PRO A 143 12.00 13.56 12.85
CA PRO A 143 11.73 12.17 13.26
C PRO A 143 12.04 11.90 14.73
N ASP A 144 13.11 12.48 15.27
CA ASP A 144 13.46 12.39 16.70
C ASP A 144 12.40 12.99 17.65
N ARG A 145 11.41 13.71 17.13
CA ARG A 145 10.28 14.26 17.89
C ARG A 145 8.95 13.58 17.56
N GLY A 146 9.01 12.37 16.98
CA GLY A 146 7.83 11.63 16.52
C GLY A 146 7.29 12.10 15.16
N GLY A 147 8.12 12.79 14.36
CA GLY A 147 7.81 13.20 13.00
C GLY A 147 7.94 12.09 11.97
N ASN A 148 7.71 12.44 10.69
CA ASN A 148 7.70 11.49 9.58
C ASN A 148 9.01 11.57 8.80
N ASP A 149 9.84 10.52 8.85
CA ASP A 149 11.13 10.42 8.15
C ASP A 149 11.05 10.80 6.67
N TYR A 150 10.00 10.35 5.98
CA TYR A 150 9.81 10.65 4.57
C TYR A 150 9.56 12.14 4.34
N LEU A 151 8.76 12.79 5.18
CA LEU A 151 8.49 14.24 5.02
C LEU A 151 9.74 15.05 5.35
N ALA A 152 10.49 14.64 6.37
CA ALA A 152 11.78 15.22 6.71
C ALA A 152 12.78 15.13 5.52
N ALA A 153 12.86 13.96 4.87
CA ALA A 153 13.66 13.78 3.67
C ALA A 153 13.18 14.68 2.51
N LYS A 154 11.86 14.75 2.29
CA LYS A 154 11.28 15.59 1.21
C LYS A 154 11.52 17.09 1.43
N LEU A 155 11.50 17.56 2.68
CA LEU A 155 11.88 18.95 3.02
C LEU A 155 13.36 19.23 2.76
N ASN A 156 14.24 18.26 3.05
CA ASN A 156 15.67 18.39 2.80
C ASN A 156 15.98 18.43 1.29
N GLU A 157 15.30 17.60 0.50
CA GLU A 157 15.39 17.60 -0.96
C GLU A 157 14.95 18.95 -1.54
N ALA A 158 13.80 19.49 -1.10
CA ALA A 158 13.32 20.80 -1.53
C ALA A 158 14.32 21.92 -1.25
N LYS A 159 14.93 21.93 -0.06
CA LYS A 159 15.99 22.89 0.28
C LYS A 159 17.19 22.75 -0.67
N GLN A 160 17.63 21.53 -0.94
CA GLN A 160 18.78 21.27 -1.82
C GLN A 160 18.51 21.74 -3.26
N VAL A 161 17.31 21.52 -3.80
CA VAL A 161 16.93 21.99 -5.15
C VAL A 161 16.99 23.52 -5.24
N LEU A 162 16.39 24.22 -4.27
CA LEU A 162 16.32 25.70 -4.32
C LEU A 162 17.65 26.40 -4.06
N LEU A 163 18.56 25.79 -3.29
CA LEU A 163 19.90 26.33 -3.04
C LEU A 163 20.90 25.88 -4.11
N GLY A 164 20.82 24.62 -4.55
CA GLY A 164 21.70 24.06 -5.58
C GLY A 164 21.64 24.83 -6.90
N LYS A 165 20.44 25.32 -7.29
CA LYS A 165 20.29 26.14 -8.50
C LYS A 165 20.82 27.57 -8.38
N ARG A 166 21.08 28.09 -7.19
CA ARG A 166 21.70 29.44 -7.02
C ARG A 166 23.22 29.41 -7.09
N HIS A 167 23.81 28.24 -6.85
CA HIS A 167 25.25 28.03 -6.86
C HIS A 167 25.75 27.34 -8.14
N ALA A 168 24.86 26.99 -9.07
CA ALA A 168 25.17 26.45 -10.39
C ALA A 168 25.03 27.55 -11.45
#